data_AF-A0A7K4JTN9-F1
#
_entry.id   AF-A0A7K4JTN9-F1
#
_cell.length_a   1.000
_cell.length_b   1.000
_cell.length_c   1.000
_cell.angle_alpha   90.00
_cell.angle_beta   90.00
_cell.angle_gamma   90.00
#
_symmetry.space_group_name_H-M   'P 1'
#
loop_
_entity.id
_entity.type
_entity.pdbx_description
1 polymer ?
#
loop_
_entity_poly.entity_id
_entity_poly.type
_entity_poly.pdbx_seq_one_letter_code
_entity_poly.pdbx_strand_id
1 'polypeptide(L)' 'LLGVIGVFSIISKGCDSSCQAQYQDFNVGNRNISCCSTDLCNANAAGSVRSSYGMAGGIAASVLWALLNNRL' A
#
# COMPACT_ATOMS: atom_id res chain seq x y z
N LEU A 1 -14.74 7.97 -23.80
CA LEU A 1 -13.63 8.39 -22.92
C LEU A 1 -13.86 7.72 -21.57
N LEU A 2 -13.12 6.66 -21.23
CA LEU A 2 -13.22 6.04 -19.90
C LEU A 2 -12.47 6.97 -18.94
N GLY A 3 -13.21 7.77 -18.17
CA GLY A 3 -12.63 8.60 -17.14
C GLY A 3 -12.00 7.71 -16.08
N VAL A 4 -10.68 7.55 -16.13
CA VAL A 4 -9.92 6.99 -15.02
C VAL A 4 -10.01 8.05 -13.92
N ILE A 5 -11.03 7.94 -13.06
CA ILE A 5 -11.07 8.69 -11.81
C ILE A 5 -9.98 8.07 -10.95
N GLY A 6 -8.74 8.52 -11.17
CA GLY A 6 -7.61 8.16 -10.33
C GLY A 6 -7.88 8.69 -8.94
N VAL A 7 -8.20 7.81 -8.01
CA VAL A 7 -8.32 8.15 -6.59
C VAL A 7 -6.89 8.36 -6.06
N PHE A 8 -6.36 9.58 -6.22
CA PHE A 8 -5.05 9.92 -5.66
C PHE A 8 -5.20 10.13 -4.15
N SER A 9 -4.63 9.22 -3.36
CA SER A 9 -4.49 9.39 -1.92
C SER A 9 -3.15 10.05 -1.63
N ILE A 10 -3.17 11.31 -1.18
CA ILE A 10 -1.97 12.05 -0.78
C ILE A 10 -1.78 11.83 0.72
N ILE A 11 -0.61 11.31 1.11
CA ILE A 11 -0.30 11.08 2.52
C ILE A 11 0.88 11.95 2.96
N SER A 12 0.61 12.87 3.87
CA SER A 12 1.61 13.74 4.49
C SER A 12 2.01 13.20 5.86
N LYS A 13 3.30 13.28 6.19
CA LYS A 13 3.86 12.85 7.47
C LYS A 13 4.70 13.95 8.10
N GLY A 14 4.54 14.12 9.40
CA GLY A 14 5.35 15.03 10.19
C GLY A 14 5.23 14.72 11.68
N CYS A 15 6.04 15.40 12.47
CA CYS A 15 5.96 15.38 13.92
C CYS A 15 5.36 16.70 14.38
N ASP A 16 4.41 16.64 15.31
CA ASP A 16 3.77 17.81 15.90
C ASP A 16 3.56 17.55 17.40
N SER A 17 3.90 18.52 18.24
CA SER A 17 3.77 18.42 19.70
C SER A 17 2.32 18.51 20.18
N SER A 18 1.42 19.03 19.36
CA SER A 18 -0.01 19.20 19.60
C SER A 18 -0.86 18.39 18.62
N CYS A 19 -0.33 17.28 18.09
CA CYS A 19 -1.04 16.44 17.14
C CYS A 19 -2.43 16.03 17.68
N GLN A 20 -3.49 16.31 16.92
CA GLN A 20 -4.86 15.90 17.21
C GLN A 20 -5.38 14.98 16.11
N ALA A 21 -5.85 13.78 16.50
CA ALA A 21 -6.46 12.85 15.56
C ALA A 21 -7.81 13.43 15.10
N GLN A 22 -7.98 13.58 13.78
CA GLN A 22 -9.19 14.19 13.22
C GLN A 22 -9.52 13.58 11.86
N TYR A 23 -10.80 13.27 11.68
CA TYR A 23 -11.38 12.86 10.40
C TYR A 23 -12.20 14.01 9.81
N GLN A 24 -11.97 14.35 8.55
CA GLN A 24 -12.67 15.42 7.84
C GLN A 24 -13.05 14.95 6.44
N ASP A 25 -14.34 14.75 6.24
CA ASP A 25 -14.90 14.41 4.94
C ASP A 25 -15.26 15.71 4.20
N PHE A 26 -14.44 16.09 3.23
CA PHE A 26 -14.81 17.13 2.28
C PHE A 26 -15.58 16.44 1.14
N ASN A 27 -16.66 17.05 0.65
CA ASN A 27 -17.48 16.48 -0.43
C ASN A 27 -16.66 16.07 -1.68
N VAL A 28 -15.46 16.67 -1.84
CA VAL A 28 -14.48 16.43 -2.91
C VAL A 28 -13.27 15.57 -2.50
N GLY A 29 -13.18 15.09 -1.26
CA GLY A 29 -12.09 14.24 -0.76
C GLY A 29 -12.05 14.12 0.77
N ASN A 30 -11.49 13.05 1.30
CA ASN A 30 -11.43 12.82 2.75
C ASN A 30 -10.02 13.01 3.32
N ARG A 31 -9.91 13.60 4.51
CA ARG A 31 -8.67 13.80 5.27
C ARG A 31 -8.74 13.04 6.60
N ASN A 32 -7.81 12.10 6.79
CA ASN A 32 -7.69 11.33 8.03
C ASN A 32 -6.33 11.59 8.70
N ILE A 33 -6.33 12.26 9.86
CA ILE A 33 -5.14 12.55 10.67
C ILE A 33 -5.02 11.51 11.79
N SER A 34 -3.87 10.85 11.86
CA SER A 34 -3.53 9.90 12.92
C SER A 34 -2.29 10.37 13.67
N CYS A 35 -2.34 10.30 15.00
CA CYS A 35 -1.28 10.72 15.90
C CYS A 35 -0.77 9.52 16.70
N CYS A 36 0.54 9.48 16.95
CA CYS A 36 1.21 8.44 17.70
C CYS A 36 2.52 9.01 18.29
N SER A 37 3.06 8.36 19.33
CA SER A 37 4.13 8.94 20.16
C SER A 37 5.46 8.18 20.16
N THR A 38 5.56 7.06 19.45
CA THR A 38 6.80 6.27 19.38
C THR A 38 7.57 6.56 18.09
N ASP A 39 8.87 6.29 18.07
CA ASP A 39 9.68 6.47 16.87
C ASP A 39 9.12 5.68 15.67
N LEU A 40 9.06 6.33 14.50
CA LEU A 40 8.54 5.78 13.23
C LEU A 40 7.12 5.19 13.30
N CYS A 41 6.31 5.55 14.30
CA CYS A 41 4.96 5.01 14.49
C CYS A 41 3.99 5.42 13.38
N ASN A 42 4.23 6.58 12.76
CA ASN A 42 3.48 7.05 11.62
C ASN A 42 3.95 6.26 10.39
N ALA A 43 3.63 4.97 10.30
CA ALA A 43 3.83 4.15 9.10
C ALA A 43 2.50 3.97 8.37
N ASN A 44 2.51 3.99 7.03
CA ASN A 44 1.31 3.76 6.23
C ASN A 44 1.42 2.41 5.51
N ALA A 45 0.30 1.72 5.32
CA ALA A 45 0.21 0.53 4.47
C ALA A 45 0.19 0.83 2.96
N ALA A 46 0.18 2.11 2.57
CA ALA A 46 0.04 2.54 1.17
C ALA A 46 1.17 2.06 0.23
N GLY A 47 2.30 1.59 0.78
CA GLY A 47 3.40 0.97 0.04
C GLY A 47 3.71 -0.47 0.45
N SER A 48 2.96 -1.07 1.38
CA SER A 48 3.23 -2.43 1.84
C SER A 48 2.66 -3.45 0.85
N VAL A 49 3.38 -3.70 -0.24
CA VAL A 49 3.17 -4.92 -1.03
C VAL A 49 3.65 -6.10 -0.19
N ARG A 50 2.72 -6.79 0.47
CA ARG A 50 3.06 -8.01 1.21
C ARG A 50 3.36 -9.11 0.20
N SER A 51 4.64 -9.25 -0.16
CA SER A 51 5.09 -10.32 -1.05
C SER A 51 4.79 -11.66 -0.37
N SER A 52 3.85 -12.42 -0.92
CA SER A 52 3.49 -13.74 -0.39
C SER A 52 4.47 -14.76 -0.93
N TYR A 53 5.18 -15.45 -0.05
CA TYR A 53 6.05 -16.58 -0.41
C TYR A 53 5.31 -17.66 -1.23
N GLY A 54 3.98 -17.79 -1.06
CA GLY A 54 3.16 -18.68 -1.86
C GLY A 54 3.04 -18.24 -3.33
N MET A 55 2.99 -16.94 -3.60
CA MET A 55 2.98 -16.42 -4.98
C MET A 55 4.35 -16.61 -5.64
N ALA A 56 5.43 -16.30 -4.93
CA ALA A 56 6.79 -16.53 -5.43
C ALA A 56 7.04 -18.02 -5.73
N GLY A 57 6.61 -18.92 -4.83
CA GLY A 57 6.69 -20.37 -5.03
C GLY A 57 5.86 -20.87 -6.21
N GLY A 58 4.63 -20.35 -6.38
CA GLY A 58 3.77 -20.68 -7.51
C GLY A 58 4.39 -20.28 -8.85
N ILE A 59 4.97 -19.07 -8.95
CA ILE A 59 5.66 -18.61 -10.16
C ILE A 59 6.90 -19.46 -10.42
N ALA A 60 7.71 -19.74 -9.39
CA ALA A 60 8.90 -20.58 -9.56
C ALA A 60 8.55 -21.99 -10.03
N ALA A 61 7.52 -22.63 -9.46
CA ALA A 61 7.08 -23.97 -9.84
C ALA A 61 6.52 -24.02 -11.26
N SER A 62 5.73 -23.02 -11.67
CA SER A 62 5.18 -22.96 -13.03
C SER A 62 6.24 -22.69 -14.09
N VAL A 63 7.21 -21.80 -13.81
CA VAL A 63 8.37 -21.59 -14.69
C VAL A 63 9.22 -22.86 -14.78
N LEU A 64 9.51 -23.51 -13.67
CA LEU A 64 10.29 -24.75 -13.64
C LEU A 64 9.61 -25.85 -14.45
N TRP A 65 8.29 -26.02 -14.29
CA TRP A 65 7.49 -26.97 -15.06
C TRP A 65 7.57 -26.69 -16.55
N ALA A 66 7.36 -25.44 -16.98
CA ALA A 66 7.41 -25.06 -18.38
C ALA A 66 8.79 -25.29 -19.01
N LEU A 67 9.87 -25.02 -18.27
CA LEU A 67 11.24 -25.28 -18.73
C LEU A 67 11.51 -26.78 -18.89
N LEU A 68 11.07 -27.61 -17.94
CA LEU A 68 11.21 -29.06 -18.00
C LEU A 68 10.39 -29.65 -19.16
N ASN A 69 9.20 -29.13 -19.42
CA ASN A 69 8.30 -29.62 -20.45
C ASN A 69 8.66 -29.13 -21.87
N ASN A 70 9.45 -28.06 -22.01
CA ASN A 70 9.99 -27.58 -23.29
C ASN A 70 11.38 -28.16 -23.62
N ARG A 71 11.97 -28.96 -22.72
CA ARG A 71 13.27 -29.61 -22.90
C ARG A 71 13.15 -31.11 -23.25
N LEU A 72 11.93 -31.63 -23.32
CA LEU A 72 11.53 -32.94 -23.88
C LEU A 72 10.96 -32.72 -25.29
#